data_AF-A0A0B4DIQ6-F1
#
_entry.id   AF-A0A0B4DIQ6-F1
#
_cell.length_a   1.000
_cell.length_b   1.000
_cell.length_c   1.000
_cell.angle_alpha   90.00
_cell.angle_beta   90.00
_cell.angle_gamma   90.00
#
_symmetry.space_group_name_H-M   'P 1'
#
loop_
_entity.id
_entity.type
_entity.pdbx_description
1 polymer ?
#
loop_
_entity_poly.entity_id
_entity_poly.type
_entity_poly.pdbx_seq_one_letter_code
_entity_poly.pdbx_strand_id
1 'polypeptide(L)'
;MDENEQLWHGRLLKCFDAARTWETRITTPDEVEAGSSLASDDKGLATAPVRGAAWAGLVSAVDHLALMADLAKDELNMRPTSLFTPTRAALLGASQAVWVLTGDRPTRRARALAIRR
;
A
#
# COMPACT_ATOMS: atom_id res chain seq x y z
N MET A 1 -10.06 -20.16 -24.34
CA MET A 1 -10.32 -18.92 -23.57
C MET A 1 -11.31 -18.08 -24.35
N ASP A 2 -12.52 -17.86 -23.82
CA ASP A 2 -13.51 -17.02 -24.51
C ASP A 2 -13.05 -15.54 -24.56
N GLU A 3 -13.70 -14.71 -25.38
CA GLU A 3 -13.31 -13.30 -25.56
C GLU A 3 -13.34 -12.50 -24.23
N ASN A 4 -14.29 -12.80 -23.35
CA ASN A 4 -14.42 -12.16 -22.06
C ASN A 4 -13.31 -12.62 -21.09
N GLU A 5 -12.94 -13.90 -21.13
CA GLU A 5 -11.83 -14.45 -20.36
C GLU A 5 -10.47 -13.85 -20.81
N GLN A 6 -10.29 -13.62 -22.11
CA GLN A 6 -9.13 -12.89 -22.65
C GLN A 6 -9.08 -11.43 -22.18
N LEU A 7 -10.24 -10.76 -22.17
CA LEU A 7 -10.34 -9.39 -21.65
C LEU A 7 -9.97 -9.33 -20.17
N TRP A 8 -10.50 -10.22 -19.34
CA TRP A 8 -10.21 -10.25 -17.90
C TRP A 8 -8.77 -10.61 -17.61
N HIS A 9 -8.21 -11.59 -18.31
CA HIS A 9 -6.80 -11.94 -18.22
C HIS A 9 -5.90 -10.72 -18.56
N GLY A 10 -6.20 -10.02 -19.65
CA GLY A 10 -5.46 -8.81 -20.03
C GLY A 10 -5.55 -7.68 -19.00
N ARG A 11 -6.70 -7.53 -18.32
CA ARG A 11 -6.85 -6.57 -17.22
C ARG A 11 -6.01 -6.96 -15.99
N LEU A 12 -6.00 -8.25 -15.64
CA LEU A 12 -5.19 -8.76 -14.53
C LEU A 12 -3.70 -8.54 -14.78
N LEU A 13 -3.21 -8.82 -15.98
CA LEU A 13 -1.81 -8.59 -16.33
C LEU A 13 -1.41 -7.11 -16.16
N LYS A 14 -2.25 -6.18 -16.59
CA LYS A 14 -2.02 -4.73 -16.37
C LYS A 14 -1.95 -4.38 -14.88
N CYS A 15 -2.78 -5.00 -14.04
CA CYS A 15 -2.71 -4.82 -12.59
C CYS A 15 -1.41 -5.37 -12.00
N PHE A 16 -0.94 -6.52 -12.49
CA PHE A 16 0.34 -7.09 -12.05
C PHE A 16 1.50 -6.17 -12.42
N ASP A 17 1.52 -5.67 -13.66
CA ASP A 17 2.56 -4.72 -14.10
C ASP A 17 2.54 -3.45 -13.26
N ALA A 18 1.36 -2.89 -12.96
CA ALA A 18 1.22 -1.74 -12.07
C ALA A 18 1.80 -2.03 -10.68
N ALA A 19 1.48 -3.17 -10.08
CA ALA A 19 2.02 -3.57 -8.78
C ALA A 19 3.57 -3.63 -8.82
N ARG A 20 4.15 -4.21 -9.87
CA ARG A 20 5.62 -4.24 -10.07
C ARG A 20 6.22 -2.85 -10.19
N THR A 21 5.56 -1.93 -10.88
CA THR A 21 6.07 -0.55 -10.97
C THR A 21 6.10 0.15 -9.60
N TRP A 22 5.18 -0.19 -8.69
CA TRP A 22 5.13 0.40 -7.36
C TRP A 22 6.19 -0.14 -6.41
N GLU A 23 6.70 -1.37 -6.61
CA GLU A 23 7.81 -1.91 -5.81
C GLU A 23 9.02 -0.98 -5.83
N THR A 24 9.34 -0.40 -6.99
CA THR A 24 10.45 0.55 -7.10
C THR A 24 10.26 1.81 -6.26
N ARG A 25 8.99 2.22 -6.03
CA ARG A 25 8.63 3.41 -5.27
C ARG A 25 8.67 3.22 -3.76
N ILE A 26 8.68 1.98 -3.26
CA ILE A 26 8.71 1.69 -1.82
C ILE A 26 10.09 1.28 -1.29
N THR A 27 11.12 1.32 -2.14
CA THR A 27 12.50 0.98 -1.75
C THR A 27 13.12 2.01 -0.82
N THR A 28 12.78 3.29 -1.03
CA THR A 28 13.29 4.41 -0.25
C THR A 28 12.13 5.34 0.09
N PRO A 29 11.91 5.69 1.36
CA PRO A 29 10.90 6.68 1.73
C PRO A 29 11.19 8.02 1.03
N ASP A 30 10.18 8.60 0.41
CA ASP A 30 10.30 9.95 -0.16
C ASP A 30 10.66 10.96 0.93
N GLU A 31 11.52 11.92 0.58
CA GLU A 31 11.75 13.07 1.44
C GLU A 31 10.48 13.91 1.54
N VAL A 32 10.07 14.22 2.77
CA VAL A 32 8.93 15.12 2.97
C VAL A 32 9.39 16.54 2.68
N GLU A 33 8.71 17.19 1.73
CA GLU A 33 8.98 18.56 1.32
C GLU A 33 9.01 19.51 2.53
N ALA A 34 10.10 20.26 2.67
CA ALA A 34 10.29 21.20 3.76
C ALA A 34 9.22 22.30 3.75
N GLY A 35 8.65 22.60 4.92
CA GLY A 35 7.58 23.60 5.05
C GLY A 35 6.18 23.10 4.67
N SER A 36 6.04 21.88 4.14
CA SER A 36 4.75 21.28 3.83
C SER A 36 3.88 21.04 5.08
N SER A 37 2.58 20.79 4.83
CA SER A 37 1.62 20.40 5.87
C SER A 37 2.08 19.13 6.60
N LEU A 38 2.57 18.13 5.86
CA LEU A 38 3.06 16.87 6.39
C LEU A 38 4.35 17.04 7.20
N ALA A 39 5.30 17.87 6.74
CA ALA A 39 6.51 18.18 7.50
C ALA A 39 6.19 18.80 8.87
N SER A 40 5.12 19.57 8.95
CA SER A 40 4.66 20.18 10.20
C SER A 40 3.94 19.19 11.11
N ASP A 41 3.37 18.11 10.59
CA ASP A 41 2.71 17.09 11.40
C ASP A 41 3.71 16.30 12.24
N ASP A 42 4.89 16.04 11.68
CA ASP A 42 5.96 15.28 12.33
C ASP A 42 6.70 16.05 13.43
N LYS A 43 6.54 17.38 13.48
CA LYS A 43 7.18 18.23 14.50
C LYS A 43 6.72 17.78 15.91
N GLY A 44 7.67 17.28 16.69
CA GLY A 44 7.45 16.78 18.04
C GLY A 44 6.86 15.36 18.12
N LEU A 45 6.65 14.66 16.99
CA LEU A 45 6.27 13.24 16.94
C LEU A 45 7.52 12.38 16.64
N ALA A 46 8.53 12.44 17.51
CA ALA A 46 9.79 11.74 17.30
C ALA A 46 9.62 10.21 17.13
N THR A 47 8.64 9.64 17.82
CA THR A 47 8.47 8.19 17.87
C THR A 47 7.42 7.69 16.87
N ALA A 48 6.41 8.49 16.53
CA ALA A 48 5.32 8.11 15.64
C ALA A 48 5.09 9.14 14.52
N PRO A 49 6.10 9.47 13.69
CA PRO A 49 5.91 10.46 12.65
C PRO A 49 4.81 10.01 11.68
N VAL A 50 3.92 10.94 11.31
CA VAL A 50 2.77 10.71 10.42
C VAL A 50 3.24 10.14 9.08
N ARG A 51 4.35 10.68 8.54
CA ARG A 51 4.95 10.15 7.31
C ARG A 51 5.33 8.67 7.44
N GLY A 52 5.86 8.26 8.59
CA GLY A 52 6.31 6.89 8.82
C GLY A 52 5.14 5.91 8.94
N ALA A 53 4.07 6.32 9.62
CA ALA A 53 2.85 5.52 9.72
C ALA A 53 2.18 5.34 8.34
N ALA A 54 2.13 6.38 7.53
CA ALA A 54 1.61 6.31 6.17
C ALA A 54 2.50 5.44 5.27
N TRP A 55 3.82 5.63 5.34
CA TRP A 55 4.80 4.86 4.59
C TRP A 55 4.72 3.37 4.87
N ALA A 56 4.64 2.96 6.14
CA ALA A 56 4.50 1.56 6.50
C ALA A 56 3.24 0.91 5.90
N GLY A 57 2.13 1.65 5.83
CA GLY A 57 0.91 1.19 5.15
C GLY A 57 1.12 1.00 3.65
N LEU A 58 1.84 1.92 2.99
CA LEU A 58 2.17 1.82 1.56
C LEU A 58 3.12 0.65 1.25
N VAL A 59 4.17 0.47 2.06
CA VAL A 59 5.10 -0.67 1.93
C VAL A 59 4.34 -1.97 2.05
N SER A 60 3.55 -2.13 3.12
CA SER A 60 2.70 -3.31 3.30
C SER A 60 1.76 -3.52 2.11
N ALA A 61 1.16 -2.46 1.58
CA ALA A 61 0.27 -2.57 0.44
C ALA A 61 0.95 -3.12 -0.81
N VAL A 62 2.11 -2.55 -1.15
CA VAL A 62 2.85 -2.90 -2.37
C VAL A 62 3.48 -4.28 -2.25
N ASP A 63 4.09 -4.63 -1.11
CA ASP A 63 4.67 -5.97 -0.87
C ASP A 63 3.62 -7.08 -1.06
N HIS A 64 2.41 -6.89 -0.53
CA HIS A 64 1.36 -7.89 -0.68
C HIS A 64 0.80 -7.96 -2.11
N LEU A 65 0.75 -6.85 -2.86
CA LEU A 65 0.39 -6.88 -4.28
C LEU A 65 1.46 -7.56 -5.13
N ALA A 66 2.74 -7.32 -4.83
CA ALA A 66 3.87 -7.98 -5.47
C ALA A 66 3.83 -9.49 -5.25
N LEU A 67 3.61 -9.91 -3.99
CA LEU A 67 3.39 -11.32 -3.64
C LEU A 67 2.21 -11.89 -4.44
N MET A 68 1.06 -11.21 -4.48
CA MET A 68 -0.09 -11.69 -5.25
C MET A 68 0.26 -11.90 -6.73
N ALA A 69 1.00 -10.98 -7.34
CA ALA A 69 1.44 -11.09 -8.72
C ALA A 69 2.43 -12.24 -8.94
N ASP A 70 3.30 -12.57 -7.98
CA ASP A 70 4.17 -13.75 -8.04
C ASP A 70 3.32 -15.02 -8.01
N LEU A 71 2.42 -15.12 -7.04
CA LEU A 71 1.55 -16.28 -6.86
C LEU A 71 0.61 -16.52 -8.06
N ALA A 72 0.17 -15.45 -8.72
CA ALA A 72 -0.71 -15.54 -9.88
C ALA A 72 0.02 -15.92 -11.18
N LYS A 73 1.33 -15.61 -11.30
CA LYS A 73 2.14 -15.93 -12.49
C LYS A 73 2.67 -17.36 -12.50
N ASP A 74 3.02 -17.90 -11.32
CA ASP A 74 3.69 -19.20 -11.22
C ASP A 74 2.77 -20.42 -11.43
N GLU A 75 1.54 -20.23 -11.94
CA GLU A 75 0.51 -21.28 -12.09
C GLU A 75 0.37 -22.16 -10.84
N LEU A 76 0.74 -21.62 -9.66
CA LEU A 76 0.61 -22.33 -8.40
C LEU A 76 -0.86 -22.73 -8.33
N ASN A 77 -1.11 -24.05 -8.24
CA ASN A 77 -2.41 -24.69 -8.07
C ASN A 77 -3.05 -24.25 -6.75
N MET A 78 -3.24 -22.95 -6.62
CA MET A 78 -3.66 -22.23 -5.46
C MET A 78 -5.15 -22.45 -5.38
N ARG A 79 -5.58 -22.85 -4.18
CA ARG A 79 -6.97 -22.76 -3.77
C ARG A 79 -7.49 -21.41 -4.31
N PRO A 80 -8.50 -21.36 -5.20
CA PRO A 80 -8.84 -20.13 -5.95
C PRO A 80 -9.07 -18.90 -5.06
N THR A 81 -9.37 -19.12 -3.79
CA THR A 81 -9.63 -18.07 -2.80
C THR A 81 -8.39 -17.62 -2.01
N SER A 82 -7.23 -18.26 -2.13
CA SER A 82 -6.03 -17.89 -1.34
C SER A 82 -5.46 -16.53 -1.75
N LEU A 83 -5.62 -16.15 -3.03
CA LEU A 83 -5.22 -14.84 -3.55
C LEU A 83 -6.00 -13.68 -2.90
N PHE A 84 -7.14 -13.96 -2.25
CA PHE A 84 -7.86 -12.94 -1.47
C PHE A 84 -7.09 -12.50 -0.23
N THR A 85 -6.21 -13.33 0.32
CA THR A 85 -5.42 -12.96 1.50
C THR A 85 -4.43 -11.82 1.22
N PRO A 86 -3.49 -11.95 0.25
CA PRO A 86 -2.57 -10.87 -0.05
C PRO A 86 -3.30 -9.62 -0.59
N THR A 87 -4.35 -9.77 -1.40
CA THR A 87 -5.12 -8.61 -1.88
C THR A 87 -5.86 -7.86 -0.76
N ARG A 88 -6.41 -8.56 0.24
CA ARG A 88 -7.03 -7.92 1.41
C ARG A 88 -6.00 -7.23 2.29
N ALA A 89 -4.85 -7.85 2.53
CA ALA A 89 -3.75 -7.23 3.26
C ALA A 89 -3.27 -5.96 2.54
N ALA A 90 -3.19 -6.01 1.20
CA ALA A 90 -2.84 -4.86 0.39
C ALA A 90 -3.84 -3.70 0.53
N LEU A 91 -5.14 -4.01 0.41
CA LEU A 91 -6.21 -3.04 0.59
C LEU A 91 -6.18 -2.42 2.00
N LEU A 92 -5.92 -3.22 3.04
CA LEU A 92 -5.81 -2.74 4.41
C LEU A 92 -4.64 -1.76 4.56
N GLY A 93 -3.44 -2.11 4.07
CA GLY A 93 -2.27 -1.24 4.12
C GLY A 93 -2.49 0.09 3.41
N ALA A 94 -3.05 0.05 2.20
CA ALA A 94 -3.36 1.25 1.42
C ALA A 94 -4.43 2.12 2.11
N SER A 95 -5.48 1.49 2.64
CA SER A 95 -6.55 2.18 3.37
C SER A 95 -6.02 2.84 4.65
N GLN A 96 -5.12 2.17 5.36
CA GLN A 96 -4.45 2.72 6.54
C GLN A 96 -3.63 3.96 6.18
N ALA A 97 -2.85 3.92 5.10
CA ALA A 97 -2.07 5.06 4.64
C ALA A 97 -2.97 6.27 4.31
N VAL A 98 -4.07 6.06 3.57
CA VAL A 98 -5.05 7.12 3.27
C VAL A 98 -5.72 7.63 4.55
N TRP A 99 -6.09 6.74 5.46
CA TRP A 99 -6.70 7.13 6.73
C TRP A 99 -5.75 8.01 7.57
N VAL A 100 -4.46 7.67 7.63
CA VAL A 100 -3.45 8.50 8.32
C VAL A 100 -3.30 9.88 7.67
N LEU A 101 -3.29 9.94 6.33
CA LEU A 101 -2.99 11.17 5.59
C LEU A 101 -4.19 12.12 5.40
N THR A 102 -5.41 11.66 5.68
CA THR A 102 -6.63 12.47 5.51
C THR A 102 -7.04 13.22 6.78
N GLY A 103 -7.65 14.39 6.62
CA GLY A 103 -8.09 15.25 7.72
C GLY A 103 -7.11 16.37 8.07
N ASP A 104 -7.31 17.01 9.21
CA ASP A 104 -6.45 18.10 9.71
C ASP A 104 -5.25 17.57 10.53
N ARG A 105 -4.31 18.44 10.87
CA ARG A 105 -3.08 18.06 11.59
C ARG A 105 -3.35 17.29 12.90
N PRO A 106 -4.23 17.76 13.81
CA PRO A 106 -4.56 17.01 15.02
C PRO A 106 -5.06 15.60 14.72
N THR A 107 -5.95 15.45 13.73
CA THR A 107 -6.49 14.16 13.33
C THR A 107 -5.40 13.23 12.79
N ARG A 108 -4.57 13.69 11.85
CA ARG A 108 -3.49 12.88 11.26
C ARG A 108 -2.49 12.41 12.32
N ARG A 109 -2.10 13.30 13.24
CA ARG A 109 -1.21 12.97 14.37
C ARG A 109 -1.80 11.94 15.31
N ALA A 110 -3.08 12.07 15.66
CA ALA A 110 -3.78 11.10 16.50
C ALA A 110 -3.84 9.71 15.85
N ARG A 111 -4.11 9.65 14.54
CA ARG A 111 -4.16 8.40 13.76
C ARG A 111 -2.80 7.71 13.67
N ALA A 112 -1.74 8.48 13.44
CA ALA A 112 -0.37 7.94 13.44
C ALA A 112 0.02 7.31 14.80
N LEU A 113 -0.41 7.92 15.92
CA LEU A 113 -0.21 7.35 17.25
C LEU A 113 -1.05 6.09 17.49
N ALA A 114 -2.25 5.99 16.91
CA ALA A 114 -3.15 4.86 17.07
C ALA A 114 -2.62 3.58 16.41
N ILE A 115 -1.98 3.69 15.25
CA ILE A 115 -1.41 2.53 14.52
C ILE A 115 -0.17 1.96 15.19
N ARG A 116 0.51 2.76 16.03
CA ARG A 116 1.75 2.36 16.68
C ARG A 116 1.55 1.62 18.01
N ARG A 117 0.32 1.54 18.51
CA ARG A 117 -0.04 0.79 19.73
C ARG A 117 -0.30 -0.66 19.39
#